data_AF-A0A6A6HV32-F1
#
_entry.id   AF-A0A6A6HV32-F1
#
_cell.length_a   1.000
_cell.length_b   1.000
_cell.length_c   1.000
_cell.angle_alpha   90.00
_cell.angle_beta   90.00
_cell.angle_gamma   90.00
#
_symmetry.space_group_name_H-M   'P 1'
#
loop_
_entity.id
_entity.type
_entity.pdbx_description
1 polymer ?
#
loop_
_entity_poly.entity_id
_entity_poly.type
_entity_poly.pdbx_seq_one_letter_code
_entity_poly.pdbx_strand_id
1 'polypeptide(L)'
;MRLARTPIPPPAPAEQQPEAPSHIIVRHPHYDSSHNVLLRLLAVDTQGGAGGHGLCAQFVLDACAVVAGNRWDGWLSETADATAAAVDASSILAKPSYYFHLAGERPYAIVPSFREWRFPHGDLPIHWTTAIPADDRPTHRSCTCSATVCSLSSVSGYTYTFSPPCP
;
A
#
# COMPACT_ATOMS: atom_id res chain seq x y z
N MET A 1 -24.91 56.82 3.59
CA MET A 1 -24.41 55.86 4.58
C MET A 1 -23.54 54.83 3.87
N ARG A 2 -22.22 54.83 4.10
CA ARG A 2 -21.29 53.84 3.53
C ARG A 2 -21.15 52.70 4.54
N LEU A 3 -21.66 51.52 4.21
CA LEU A 3 -21.37 50.29 4.93
C LEU A 3 -19.92 49.91 4.65
N ALA A 4 -19.02 50.18 5.60
CA ALA A 4 -17.66 49.64 5.58
C ALA A 4 -17.70 48.18 6.04
N ARG A 5 -17.12 47.27 5.26
CA ARG A 5 -16.92 45.87 5.70
C ARG A 5 -15.97 45.87 6.89
N THR A 6 -16.31 45.08 7.90
CA THR A 6 -15.44 44.81 9.03
C THR A 6 -14.13 44.14 8.58
N PRO A 7 -12.97 44.51 9.15
CA PRO A 7 -11.70 43.85 8.87
C PRO A 7 -11.77 42.36 9.26
N ILE A 8 -11.19 41.50 8.41
CA ILE A 8 -11.09 40.07 8.70
C ILE A 8 -10.14 39.89 9.91
N PRO A 9 -10.53 39.12 10.95
CA PRO A 9 -9.63 38.83 12.06
C PRO A 9 -8.41 38.03 11.58
N PRO A 10 -7.24 38.18 12.23
CA PRO A 10 -6.05 37.41 11.89
C PRO A 10 -6.34 35.91 11.94
N PRO A 11 -5.73 35.09 11.08
CA PRO A 11 -5.92 33.65 11.10
C PRO A 11 -5.62 33.13 12.51
N ALA A 12 -6.48 32.23 13.00
CA ALA A 12 -6.25 31.55 14.27
C ALA A 12 -4.84 30.92 14.28
N PRO A 13 -4.16 30.82 15.44
CA PRO A 13 -2.91 30.07 15.55
C PRO A 13 -3.09 28.71 14.88
N ALA A 14 -2.15 28.33 14.02
CA ALA A 14 -2.26 27.13 13.18
C ALA A 14 -2.86 25.96 13.96
N GLU A 15 -4.09 25.56 13.60
CA GLU A 15 -4.58 24.23 13.94
C GLU A 15 -3.49 23.25 13.53
N GLN A 16 -3.15 22.35 14.46
CA GLN A 16 -2.08 21.36 14.34
C GLN A 16 -2.00 20.88 12.89
N GLN A 17 -0.93 21.27 12.20
CA GLN A 17 -0.71 20.89 10.81
C GLN A 17 -0.86 19.38 10.75
N PRO A 18 -1.72 18.81 9.88
CA PRO A 18 -1.91 17.37 9.83
C PRO A 18 -0.53 16.72 9.73
N GLU A 19 -0.22 15.85 10.71
CA GLU A 19 1.05 15.12 10.78
C GLU A 19 1.32 14.56 9.39
N ALA A 20 2.51 14.85 8.85
CA ALA A 20 2.82 14.46 7.49
C ALA A 20 2.62 12.94 7.33
N PRO A 21 2.01 12.48 6.24
CA PRO A 21 1.72 11.06 6.04
C PRO A 21 2.98 10.21 6.23
N SER A 22 2.95 9.27 7.17
CA SER A 22 4.08 8.36 7.39
C SER A 22 4.18 7.34 6.27
N HIS A 23 5.40 6.93 5.95
CA HIS A 23 5.66 5.98 4.86
C HIS A 23 6.46 4.80 5.38
N ILE A 24 6.19 3.62 4.82
CA ILE A 24 6.99 2.42 5.02
C ILE A 24 7.87 2.22 3.78
N ILE A 25 9.16 2.07 4.03
CA ILE A 25 10.17 1.82 3.00
C ILE A 25 10.50 0.33 3.00
N VAL A 26 10.36 -0.32 1.87
CA VAL A 26 10.83 -1.69 1.69
C VAL A 26 12.10 -1.70 0.86
N ARG A 27 13.09 -2.47 1.31
CA ARG A 27 14.44 -2.47 0.77
C ARG A 27 14.87 -3.82 0.22
N HIS A 28 15.78 -3.79 -0.74
CA HIS A 28 16.46 -4.94 -1.29
C HIS A 28 17.70 -5.26 -0.43
N PRO A 29 17.84 -6.48 0.13
CA PRO A 29 18.91 -6.81 1.09
C PRO A 29 20.30 -6.84 0.46
N HIS A 30 20.43 -7.18 -0.82
CA HIS A 30 21.75 -7.28 -1.50
C HIS A 30 22.15 -6.05 -2.32
N TYR A 31 21.35 -4.97 -2.31
CA TYR A 31 21.73 -3.72 -2.99
C TYR A 31 22.43 -2.79 -2.00
N ASP A 32 23.28 -1.91 -2.54
CA ASP A 32 23.94 -0.87 -1.76
C ASP A 32 22.91 0.01 -1.03
N SER A 33 23.23 0.40 0.20
CA SER A 33 22.33 1.17 1.07
C SER A 33 21.85 2.50 0.48
N SER A 34 22.57 3.04 -0.50
CA SER A 34 22.22 4.25 -1.25
C SER A 34 21.14 4.03 -2.33
N HIS A 35 21.00 2.81 -2.85
CA HIS A 35 20.11 2.47 -3.97
C HIS A 35 19.30 1.18 -3.73
N ASN A 36 19.03 0.86 -2.46
CA ASN A 36 18.34 -0.37 -2.11
C ASN A 36 16.83 -0.21 -1.87
N VAL A 37 16.21 0.92 -2.23
CA VAL A 37 14.77 1.11 -2.04
C VAL A 37 14.01 0.41 -3.16
N LEU A 38 13.13 -0.52 -2.81
CA LEU A 38 12.21 -1.18 -3.75
C LEU A 38 10.90 -0.42 -3.86
N LEU A 39 10.30 -0.14 -2.72
CA LEU A 39 8.98 0.47 -2.62
C LEU A 39 8.94 1.47 -1.48
N ARG A 40 8.15 2.53 -1.69
CA ARG A 40 7.76 3.48 -0.68
C ARG A 40 6.23 3.51 -0.64
N LEU A 41 5.67 3.01 0.43
CA LEU A 41 4.23 2.84 0.59
C LEU A 41 3.73 3.77 1.67
N LEU A 42 2.57 4.40 1.44
CA LEU A 42 1.93 5.26 2.41
C LEU A 42 1.36 4.42 3.55
N ALA A 43 1.71 4.70 4.80
CA ALA A 43 1.13 4.04 5.95
C ALA A 43 -0.23 4.67 6.26
N VAL A 44 -1.31 4.00 5.84
CA VAL A 44 -2.68 4.48 6.01
C VAL A 44 -3.39 3.83 7.20
N ASP A 45 -2.94 2.66 7.64
CA ASP A 45 -3.67 1.87 8.63
C ASP A 45 -3.48 2.45 10.03
N THR A 46 -4.54 2.98 10.62
CA THR A 46 -4.53 3.57 11.98
C THR A 46 -4.47 2.52 13.11
N GLN A 47 -4.37 1.24 12.74
CA GLN A 47 -4.26 0.10 13.66
C GLN A 47 -2.81 -0.17 14.11
N GLY A 48 -1.83 0.63 13.66
CA GLY A 48 -0.49 0.59 14.24
C GLY A 48 -0.59 0.96 15.73
N GLY A 49 0.10 0.20 16.59
CA GLY A 49 0.05 0.44 18.04
C GLY A 49 0.38 1.89 18.43
N ALA A 50 0.06 2.27 19.67
CA ALA A 50 0.39 3.55 20.30
C ALA A 50 0.29 4.80 19.38
N GLY A 51 -0.72 4.87 18.52
CA GLY A 51 -1.03 6.05 17.70
C GLY A 51 -0.26 6.18 16.37
N GLY A 52 0.42 5.12 15.91
CA GLY A 52 1.12 5.11 14.63
C GLY A 52 0.27 4.63 13.47
N HIS A 53 0.46 5.20 12.27
CA HIS A 53 -0.04 4.58 11.04
C HIS A 53 0.89 3.44 10.60
N GLY A 54 0.32 2.35 10.10
CA GLY A 54 1.04 1.18 9.59
C GLY A 54 0.50 0.67 8.26
N LEU A 55 0.94 -0.54 7.87
CA LEU A 55 0.39 -1.29 6.74
C LEU A 55 0.23 -2.77 7.08
N CYS A 56 -0.84 -3.40 6.59
CA CYS A 56 -0.95 -4.85 6.55
C CYS A 56 0.29 -5.50 5.90
N ALA A 57 0.95 -6.43 6.61
CA ALA A 57 2.16 -7.09 6.14
C ALA A 57 1.92 -7.91 4.86
N GLN A 58 0.77 -8.59 4.75
CA GLN A 58 0.40 -9.34 3.54
C GLN A 58 0.33 -8.44 2.30
N PHE A 59 -0.21 -7.23 2.43
CA PHE A 59 -0.26 -6.27 1.31
C PHE A 59 1.15 -5.88 0.85
N VAL A 60 2.07 -5.65 1.79
CA VAL A 60 3.44 -5.30 1.47
C VAL A 60 4.20 -6.48 0.85
N LEU A 61 3.99 -7.70 1.34
CA LEU A 61 4.52 -8.93 0.75
C LEU A 61 4.07 -9.10 -0.70
N ASP A 62 2.77 -8.96 -0.95
CA ASP A 62 2.16 -9.06 -2.27
C ASP A 62 2.74 -8.04 -3.25
N ALA A 63 2.86 -6.77 -2.83
CA ALA A 63 3.46 -5.72 -3.64
C ALA A 63 4.93 -6.01 -3.98
N CYS A 64 5.71 -6.50 -3.01
CA CYS A 64 7.11 -6.87 -3.23
C CYS A 64 7.25 -8.08 -4.15
N ALA A 65 6.39 -9.09 -4.01
CA ALA A 65 6.39 -10.27 -4.85
C ALA A 65 6.10 -9.92 -6.32
N VAL A 66 5.14 -9.02 -6.58
CA VAL A 66 4.86 -8.49 -7.93
C VAL A 66 6.11 -7.83 -8.53
N VAL A 67 6.77 -6.94 -7.77
CA VAL A 67 8.01 -6.26 -8.18
C VAL A 67 9.15 -7.25 -8.40
N ALA A 68 9.19 -8.34 -7.64
CA ALA A 68 10.18 -9.41 -7.79
C ALA A 68 9.79 -10.46 -8.85
N GLY A 69 8.87 -10.14 -9.76
CA GLY A 69 8.50 -11.02 -10.86
C GLY A 69 7.55 -12.15 -10.48
N ASN A 70 6.58 -11.86 -9.61
CA ASN A 70 5.60 -12.81 -9.07
C ASN A 70 6.24 -13.90 -8.21
N ARG A 71 7.29 -13.56 -7.47
CA ARG A 71 7.95 -14.46 -6.52
C ARG A 71 7.25 -14.40 -5.17
N TRP A 72 6.25 -15.25 -5.01
CA TRP A 72 5.39 -15.32 -3.82
C TRP A 72 6.04 -15.99 -2.61
N ASP A 73 7.22 -16.57 -2.77
CA ASP A 73 8.00 -17.28 -1.74
C ASP A 73 8.87 -16.37 -0.87
N GLY A 74 8.64 -15.06 -0.91
CA GLY A 74 9.41 -14.07 -0.16
C GLY A 74 8.91 -13.83 1.27
N TRP A 75 9.78 -13.23 2.08
CA TRP A 75 9.45 -12.82 3.44
C TRP A 75 9.97 -11.42 3.75
N LEU A 76 9.34 -10.76 4.72
CA LEU A 76 9.79 -9.48 5.25
C LEU A 76 10.59 -9.69 6.54
N SER A 77 11.62 -8.88 6.74
CA SER A 77 12.29 -8.75 8.03
C SER A 77 12.74 -7.31 8.27
N GLU A 78 13.16 -7.01 9.49
CA GLU A 78 13.60 -5.66 9.87
C GLU A 78 15.06 -5.39 9.51
N THR A 79 15.82 -6.42 9.12
CA THR A 79 17.24 -6.33 8.83
C THR A 79 17.56 -6.94 7.46
N ALA A 80 18.71 -6.57 6.90
CA ALA A 80 19.20 -7.17 5.66
C ALA A 80 19.73 -8.60 5.84
N ASP A 81 19.76 -9.13 7.07
CA ASP A 81 20.20 -10.48 7.36
C ASP A 81 19.12 -11.49 6.93
N ALA A 82 19.49 -12.42 6.06
CA ALA A 82 18.58 -13.48 5.60
C ALA A 82 18.20 -14.48 6.70
N THR A 83 18.91 -14.50 7.83
CA THR A 83 18.60 -15.33 8.99
C THR A 83 17.67 -14.65 9.99
N ALA A 84 17.32 -13.37 9.74
CA ALA A 84 16.42 -12.63 10.60
C ALA A 84 15.02 -13.24 10.63
N ALA A 85 14.35 -13.10 11.78
CA ALA A 85 12.98 -13.56 11.94
C ALA A 85 12.06 -12.91 10.90
N ALA A 86 11.24 -13.75 10.26
CA ALA A 86 10.21 -13.28 9.35
C ALA A 86 9.11 -12.54 10.11
N VAL A 87 8.65 -11.43 9.53
CA VAL A 87 7.46 -10.73 10.01
C VAL A 87 6.24 -11.58 9.70
N ASP A 88 5.31 -11.66 10.65
CA ASP A 88 4.05 -12.34 10.45
C ASP A 88 3.19 -11.61 9.39
N ALA A 89 2.70 -12.34 8.39
CA ALA A 89 1.95 -11.78 7.28
C ALA A 89 0.59 -11.20 7.71
N SER A 90 0.03 -11.66 8.83
CA SER A 90 -1.23 -11.13 9.39
C SER A 90 -1.05 -9.88 10.25
N SER A 91 0.20 -9.46 10.49
CA SER A 91 0.52 -8.33 11.36
C SER A 91 0.44 -6.97 10.65
N ILE A 92 0.39 -5.89 11.46
CA ILE A 92 0.55 -4.52 10.98
C ILE A 92 2.01 -4.11 11.12
N LEU A 93 2.60 -3.71 10.00
CA LEU A 93 3.92 -3.12 9.94
C LEU A 93 3.87 -1.71 10.52
N ALA A 94 4.48 -1.51 11.69
CA ALA A 94 4.52 -0.22 12.38
C ALA A 94 5.87 0.50 12.25
N LYS A 95 6.92 -0.19 11.78
CA LYS A 95 8.26 0.39 11.63
C LYS A 95 8.41 1.09 10.28
N PRO A 96 9.28 2.11 10.18
CA PRO A 96 9.45 2.88 8.95
C PRO A 96 10.18 2.13 7.84
N SER A 97 10.86 1.02 8.13
CA SER A 97 11.70 0.32 7.16
C SER A 97 11.72 -1.19 7.38
N TYR A 98 11.64 -1.94 6.28
CA TYR A 98 11.77 -3.40 6.22
C TYR A 98 12.61 -3.82 5.00
N TYR A 99 13.02 -5.08 4.98
CA TYR A 99 13.73 -5.72 3.87
C TYR A 99 12.89 -6.87 3.33
N PHE A 100 12.77 -6.96 2.00
CA PHE A 100 12.13 -8.09 1.33
C PHE A 100 13.20 -9.09 0.90
N HIS A 101 13.04 -10.33 1.33
CA HIS A 101 14.00 -11.40 1.09
C HIS A 101 13.40 -12.45 0.18
N LEU A 102 14.26 -13.05 -0.65
CA LEU A 102 13.95 -14.22 -1.45
C LEU A 102 15.00 -15.30 -1.23
N ALA A 103 14.55 -16.56 -1.30
CA ALA A 103 15.43 -17.70 -1.31
C ALA A 103 16.07 -17.87 -2.71
N GLY A 104 17.30 -18.41 -2.72
CA GLY A 104 18.05 -18.68 -3.95
C GLY A 104 19.01 -17.56 -4.33
N GLU A 105 18.80 -16.99 -5.53
CA GLU A 105 19.72 -16.03 -6.17
C GLU A 105 19.86 -14.72 -5.38
N ARG A 106 21.09 -14.18 -5.37
CA ARG A 106 21.47 -12.96 -4.66
C ARG A 106 22.43 -12.12 -5.52
N PRO A 107 22.11 -10.87 -5.88
CA PRO A 107 20.80 -10.22 -5.71
C PRO A 107 19.71 -10.88 -6.55
N TYR A 108 18.46 -10.81 -6.12
CA TYR A 108 17.34 -11.26 -6.96
C TYR A 108 16.97 -10.17 -7.98
N ALA A 109 16.44 -10.59 -9.13
CA ALA A 109 16.00 -9.68 -10.17
C ALA A 109 14.71 -8.96 -9.77
N ILE A 110 14.60 -7.68 -10.14
CA ILE A 110 13.37 -6.90 -10.04
C ILE A 110 12.82 -6.64 -11.44
N VAL A 111 11.50 -6.53 -11.54
CA VAL A 111 10.81 -6.12 -12.74
C VAL A 111 10.77 -4.59 -12.76
N PRO A 112 11.49 -3.93 -13.68
CA PRO A 112 11.69 -2.48 -13.60
C PRO A 112 10.48 -1.69 -14.13
N SER A 113 9.57 -2.33 -14.87
CA SER A 113 8.39 -1.68 -15.43
C SER A 113 7.22 -2.65 -15.59
N PHE A 114 5.99 -2.11 -15.56
CA PHE A 114 4.78 -2.88 -15.88
C PHE A 114 4.80 -3.49 -17.29
N ARG A 115 5.59 -2.94 -18.22
CA ARG A 115 5.72 -3.49 -19.57
C ARG A 115 6.49 -4.82 -19.58
N GLU A 116 7.45 -4.96 -18.68
CA GLU A 116 8.26 -6.17 -18.51
C GLU A 116 7.62 -7.16 -17.55
N TRP A 117 6.66 -6.70 -16.75
CA TRP A 117 5.86 -7.55 -15.90
C TRP A 117 4.92 -8.45 -16.72
N ARG A 118 4.95 -9.75 -16.42
CA ARG A 118 4.05 -10.74 -17.02
C ARG A 118 3.03 -11.15 -15.98
N PHE A 119 1.75 -11.13 -16.35
CA PHE A 119 0.69 -11.61 -15.47
C PHE A 119 0.88 -13.11 -15.15
N PRO A 120 0.88 -13.52 -13.87
CA PRO A 120 1.11 -14.90 -13.45
C PRO A 120 -0.16 -15.74 -13.64
N HIS A 121 -0.41 -16.17 -14.89
CA HIS A 121 -1.55 -17.02 -15.22
C HIS A 121 -1.45 -18.37 -14.48
N GLY A 122 -2.41 -18.65 -13.61
CA GLY A 122 -2.51 -19.92 -12.88
C GLY A 122 -1.59 -20.03 -11.66
N ASP A 123 -0.87 -18.97 -11.32
CA ASP A 123 0.06 -18.92 -10.18
C ASP A 123 -0.19 -17.64 -9.36
N LEU A 124 -1.47 -17.41 -9.03
CA LEU A 124 -1.88 -16.32 -8.15
C LEU A 124 -1.89 -16.82 -6.69
N PRO A 125 -1.58 -15.96 -5.72
CA PRO A 125 -1.70 -16.31 -4.31
C PRO A 125 -3.12 -16.76 -3.97
N ILE A 126 -3.22 -17.78 -3.11
CA ILE A 126 -4.51 -18.36 -2.72
C ILE A 126 -5.45 -17.30 -2.15
N HIS A 127 -4.93 -16.39 -1.30
CA HIS A 127 -5.74 -15.35 -0.66
C HIS A 127 -6.35 -14.33 -1.64
N TRP A 128 -5.83 -14.22 -2.87
CA TRP A 128 -6.43 -13.40 -3.92
C TRP A 128 -7.63 -14.09 -4.56
N THR A 129 -7.59 -15.42 -4.68
CA THR A 129 -8.70 -16.18 -5.28
C THR A 129 -9.92 -16.26 -4.37
N THR A 130 -9.71 -16.21 -3.05
CA THR A 130 -10.80 -16.19 -2.06
C THR A 130 -11.51 -14.84 -1.94
N ALA A 131 -10.94 -13.77 -2.52
CA ALA A 131 -11.51 -12.44 -2.47
C ALA A 131 -12.61 -12.19 -3.52
N ILE A 132 -12.87 -13.15 -4.43
CA ILE A 132 -13.94 -13.07 -5.42
C ILE A 132 -15.25 -13.54 -4.76
N PRO A 133 -16.24 -12.66 -4.52
CA PRO A 133 -17.55 -13.10 -4.06
C PRO A 133 -18.17 -14.02 -5.11
N ALA A 134 -18.78 -15.13 -4.67
CA ALA A 134 -19.32 -16.15 -5.56
C ALA A 134 -20.49 -15.70 -6.46
N ASP A 135 -20.97 -14.45 -6.34
CA ASP A 135 -22.27 -14.04 -6.87
C ASP A 135 -22.28 -12.70 -7.64
N ASP A 136 -21.19 -12.36 -8.33
CA ASP A 136 -21.21 -11.30 -9.36
C ASP A 136 -21.00 -11.90 -10.75
N ARG A 137 -22.03 -12.62 -11.25
CA ARG A 137 -22.16 -12.86 -12.69
C ARG A 137 -22.42 -11.49 -13.35
N PRO A 138 -21.52 -10.97 -14.21
CA PRO A 138 -21.63 -9.61 -14.68
C PRO A 138 -22.77 -9.50 -15.70
N THR A 139 -23.93 -8.98 -15.30
CA THR A 139 -24.92 -8.43 -16.23
C THR A 139 -24.59 -6.99 -16.65
N HIS A 140 -23.54 -6.39 -16.10
CA HIS A 140 -23.07 -5.08 -16.53
C HIS A 140 -21.54 -5.03 -16.47
N ARG A 141 -20.90 -4.62 -17.57
CA ARG A 141 -19.46 -4.36 -17.63
C ARG A 141 -19.17 -3.13 -16.76
N SER A 142 -18.97 -3.33 -15.47
CA SER A 142 -18.48 -2.28 -14.58
C SER A 142 -16.95 -2.25 -14.66
N CYS A 143 -16.40 -1.17 -15.24
CA CYS A 143 -14.97 -0.90 -15.32
C CYS A 143 -14.40 -0.34 -14.01
N THR A 144 -14.82 -0.88 -12.87
CA THR A 144 -14.36 -0.42 -11.55
C THR A 144 -13.63 -1.54 -10.85
N CYS A 145 -12.34 -1.32 -10.59
CA CYS A 145 -11.52 -2.20 -9.77
C CYS A 145 -11.95 -2.03 -8.30
N SER A 146 -12.68 -2.99 -7.75
CA SER A 146 -12.98 -3.01 -6.31
C SER A 146 -11.86 -3.74 -5.57
N ALA A 147 -11.08 -2.98 -4.79
CA ALA A 147 -10.18 -3.54 -3.78
C ALA A 147 -11.01 -3.96 -2.56
N THR A 148 -11.66 -5.11 -2.64
CA THR A 148 -12.43 -5.66 -1.53
C THR A 148 -11.59 -6.71 -0.84
N VAL A 149 -10.76 -6.34 0.14
CA VAL A 149 -10.68 -6.95 1.50
C VAL A 149 -9.77 -6.08 2.39
N CYS A 150 -10.21 -4.87 2.73
CA CYS A 150 -9.81 -4.23 3.99
C CYS A 150 -11.11 -3.93 4.71
N SER A 151 -11.36 -4.56 5.86
CA SER A 151 -12.53 -4.29 6.69
C SER A 151 -12.43 -2.88 7.28
N LEU A 152 -12.69 -1.87 6.46
CA LEU A 152 -13.06 -0.53 6.90
C LEU A 152 -14.53 -0.58 7.24
N SER A 153 -14.83 -0.59 8.54
CA SER A 153 -16.14 -0.28 9.06
C SER A 153 -16.63 1.00 8.39
N SER A 154 -17.72 0.88 7.62
CA SER A 154 -18.35 1.96 6.88
C SER A 154 -18.61 3.16 7.78
N VAL A 155 -17.96 4.30 7.48
CA VAL A 155 -18.49 5.61 7.85
C VAL A 155 -19.12 6.19 6.59
N SER A 156 -20.45 6.22 6.65
CA SER A 156 -21.34 6.74 5.62
C SER A 156 -21.09 8.22 5.35
N GLY A 157 -21.07 8.59 4.07
CA GLY A 157 -21.22 9.97 3.63
C GLY A 157 -20.12 10.43 2.69
N TYR A 158 -20.44 10.49 1.39
CA TYR A 158 -20.10 11.53 0.40
C TYR A 158 -20.03 10.89 -1.00
N THR A 159 -21.18 10.88 -1.68
CA THR A 159 -21.27 10.57 -3.11
C THR A 159 -20.83 11.79 -3.91
N TYR A 160 -19.69 11.70 -4.62
CA TYR A 160 -19.32 12.66 -5.64
C TYR A 160 -19.71 12.11 -7.02
N THR A 161 -20.70 12.74 -7.66
CA THR A 161 -21.07 12.49 -9.05
C THR A 161 -20.14 13.25 -9.99
N PHE A 162 -19.31 12.54 -10.73
CA PHE A 162 -18.62 13.09 -11.90
C PHE A 162 -19.47 12.81 -13.15
N SER A 163 -20.00 13.86 -13.77
CA SER A 163 -20.57 13.80 -15.12
C SER A 163 -19.44 13.72 -16.16
N PRO A 164 -19.47 12.79 -17.12
CA PRO A 164 -18.56 12.83 -18.25
C PRO A 164 -18.99 13.93 -19.25
N PRO A 165 -18.06 14.67 -19.88
CA PRO A 165 -18.37 15.48 -21.04
C PRO A 165 -18.48 14.60 -22.30
N CYS A 166 -19.58 14.74 -23.04
CA CYS A 166 -19.72 14.25 -24.43
C CYS A 166 -18.73 15.00 -25.35
N PRO A 167 -18.16 14.36 -26.37
CA PRO A 167 -18.92 14.05 -27.60
C PRO A 167 -18.71 12.65 -28.18
#